data_AF-A0A8B6HRC2-F1
#
_entry.id   AF-A0A8B6HRC2-F1
#
_cell.length_a   1.000
_cell.length_b   1.000
_cell.length_c   1.000
_cell.angle_alpha   90.00
_cell.angle_beta   90.00
_cell.angle_gamma   90.00
#
_symmetry.space_group_name_H-M   'P 1'
#
loop_
_entity.id
_entity.type
_entity.pdbx_description
1 polymer ?
#
loop_
_entity_poly.entity_id
_entity_poly.type
_entity_poly.pdbx_seq_one_letter_code
_entity_poly.pdbx_strand_id
1 'polypeptide(L)'
;MTMRNKNENTQFTTEFTSSSVLDQKSFDVTGTLTWSPVIVNNGDTICCDVTHTTTLGSTPQTVCRQITVAQPISINAPVTQYSSNIQSSVTLQCDVTQGTASQIIWIKENVQLNITSNSRFSGGTVVNESLTIANVQQSDGGNYVCRGIDAATGECKYHYC
;
A
#
# COMPACT_ATOMS: atom_id res chain seq x y z
N MET A 1 6.15 -7.72 31.52
CA MET A 1 6.09 -7.59 30.04
C MET A 1 7.03 -6.46 29.65
N THR A 2 7.85 -6.66 28.61
CA THR A 2 8.78 -5.67 28.06
C THR A 2 8.58 -5.63 26.55
N MET A 3 8.57 -4.45 25.94
CA MET A 3 8.55 -4.29 24.49
C MET A 3 9.85 -3.66 24.05
N ARG A 4 10.43 -4.18 22.96
CA ARG A 4 11.70 -3.69 22.41
C ARG A 4 11.73 -3.74 20.89
N ASN A 5 12.32 -2.72 20.28
CA ASN A 5 12.77 -2.77 18.89
C ASN A 5 14.23 -3.29 18.89
N LYS A 6 14.54 -4.23 18.01
CA LYS A 6 15.86 -4.86 17.95
C LYS A 6 16.95 -3.96 17.32
N ASN A 7 16.58 -2.87 16.63
CA ASN A 7 17.48 -2.09 15.75
C ASN A 7 17.70 -0.59 16.13
N GLU A 8 17.74 -0.25 17.42
CA GLU A 8 18.18 1.04 18.03
C GLU A 8 17.12 2.06 18.52
N ASN A 9 17.32 2.41 19.81
CA ASN A 9 17.15 3.65 20.57
C ASN A 9 15.99 4.67 20.35
N THR A 10 15.15 4.73 21.41
CA THR A 10 14.74 5.95 22.15
C THR A 10 13.51 6.80 21.76
N GLN A 11 12.58 6.35 20.92
CA GLN A 11 11.28 7.07 20.73
C GLN A 11 10.05 6.22 21.05
N PHE A 12 10.13 5.44 22.10
CA PHE A 12 9.03 4.56 22.49
C PHE A 12 8.42 5.02 23.80
N THR A 13 7.14 5.37 23.77
CA THR A 13 6.34 5.44 24.99
C THR A 13 5.75 4.05 25.22
N THR A 14 6.01 3.50 26.40
CA THR A 14 5.40 2.25 26.85
C THR A 14 4.42 2.54 27.96
N GLU A 15 3.19 2.12 27.78
CA GLU A 15 2.16 2.17 28.82
C GLU A 15 1.78 0.74 29.20
N PHE A 16 1.62 0.51 30.50
CA PHE A 16 1.23 -0.78 31.03
C PHE A 16 -0.04 -0.62 31.85
N THR A 17 -1.05 -1.42 31.53
CA THR A 17 -2.27 -1.52 32.31
C THR A 17 -2.48 -2.96 32.75
N SER A 18 -3.03 -3.14 33.95
CA SER A 18 -3.34 -4.46 34.49
C SER A 18 -4.74 -4.48 35.09
N SER A 19 -5.55 -5.47 34.72
CA SER A 19 -6.87 -5.71 35.30
C SER A 19 -6.98 -7.13 35.84
N SER A 20 -7.61 -7.28 37.01
CA SER A 20 -7.91 -8.60 37.59
C SER A 20 -9.00 -9.30 36.78
N VAL A 21 -8.76 -10.56 36.40
CA VAL A 21 -9.76 -11.42 35.79
C VAL A 21 -10.70 -11.92 36.89
N LEU A 22 -11.95 -12.25 36.54
CA LEU A 22 -13.02 -12.68 37.46
C LEU A 22 -12.64 -13.79 38.46
N ASP A 23 -11.67 -14.65 38.14
CA ASP A 23 -11.18 -15.72 39.04
C ASP A 23 -10.15 -15.23 40.08
N GLN A 24 -9.81 -13.93 40.10
CA GLN A 24 -8.82 -13.28 41.00
C GLN A 24 -7.41 -13.90 41.05
N LYS A 25 -7.17 -14.95 40.27
CA LYS A 25 -5.89 -15.68 40.13
C LYS A 25 -5.19 -15.40 38.82
N SER A 26 -5.85 -14.67 37.91
CA SER A 26 -5.32 -14.28 36.61
C SER A 26 -5.45 -12.77 36.45
N PHE A 27 -4.46 -12.18 35.78
CA PHE A 27 -4.42 -10.76 35.47
C PHE A 27 -4.20 -10.60 33.97
N ASP A 28 -5.02 -9.76 33.34
CA ASP A 28 -4.76 -9.30 31.99
C ASP A 28 -3.77 -8.14 32.08
N VAL A 29 -2.64 -8.27 31.40
CA VAL A 29 -1.61 -7.22 31.32
C VAL A 29 -1.48 -6.78 29.87
N THR A 30 -1.81 -5.52 29.62
CA THR A 30 -1.67 -4.92 28.28
C THR A 30 -0.52 -3.93 28.29
N GLY A 31 0.46 -4.15 27.42
CA GLY A 31 1.53 -3.21 27.13
C GLY A 31 1.31 -2.59 25.74
N THR A 32 1.24 -1.26 25.67
CA THR A 32 1.11 -0.53 24.39
C THR A 32 2.42 0.18 24.04
N LEU A 33 2.90 -0.04 22.82
CA LEU A 33 4.07 0.64 22.24
C LEU A 33 3.59 1.63 21.18
N THR A 34 3.75 2.93 21.40
CA THR A 34 3.32 3.96 20.44
C THR A 34 4.52 4.59 19.75
N TRP A 35 4.50 4.58 18.42
CA TRP A 35 5.50 5.23 17.57
C TRP A 35 4.96 5.41 16.13
N SER A 36 5.64 6.24 15.33
CA SER A 36 5.33 6.45 13.90
C SER A 36 6.43 5.85 13.03
N PRO A 37 6.25 4.64 12.47
CA PRO A 37 7.28 3.99 11.66
C PRO A 37 7.49 4.70 10.32
N VAL A 38 8.72 4.70 9.82
CA VAL A 38 9.09 5.23 8.50
C VAL A 38 9.70 4.15 7.60
N ILE A 39 9.82 4.42 6.30
CA ILE A 39 10.29 3.42 5.30
C ILE A 39 11.65 2.81 5.68
N VAL A 40 12.56 3.59 6.28
CA VAL A 40 13.87 3.08 6.73
C VAL A 40 13.77 2.03 7.84
N ASN A 41 12.61 1.90 8.50
CA ASN A 41 12.35 0.85 9.48
C ASN A 41 11.84 -0.46 8.86
N ASN A 42 11.68 -0.56 7.55
CA ASN A 42 11.23 -1.81 6.92
C ASN A 42 12.23 -2.93 7.15
N GLY A 43 11.73 -4.06 7.66
CA GLY A 43 12.56 -5.20 8.05
C GLY A 43 12.99 -5.19 9.52
N ASP A 44 12.89 -4.06 10.22
CA ASP A 44 13.06 -4.00 11.67
C ASP A 44 12.04 -4.91 12.36
N THR A 45 12.38 -5.40 13.55
CA THR A 45 11.53 -6.33 14.30
C THR A 45 11.19 -5.77 15.67
N ILE A 46 9.90 -5.71 15.98
CA ILE A 46 9.37 -5.38 17.30
C ILE A 46 9.06 -6.69 18.02
N CYS A 47 9.58 -6.83 19.23
CA CYS A 47 9.35 -8.00 20.08
C CYS A 47 8.67 -7.60 21.39
N CYS A 48 7.72 -8.45 21.79
CA CYS A 48 7.08 -8.43 23.10
C CYS A 48 7.62 -9.62 23.90
N ASP A 49 8.27 -9.33 25.02
CA ASP A 49 8.82 -10.29 25.96
C ASP A 49 7.94 -10.34 27.23
N VAL A 50 7.42 -11.52 27.55
CA VAL A 50 6.61 -11.76 28.75
C VAL A 50 7.35 -12.71 29.68
N THR A 51 7.56 -12.25 30.91
CA THR A 51 8.19 -13.01 32.00
C THR A 51 7.25 -13.03 33.21
N HIS A 52 7.02 -14.23 33.74
CA HIS A 52 6.29 -14.45 34.98
C HIS A 52 7.29 -14.55 36.13
N THR A 53 7.19 -13.67 37.13
CA THR A 53 8.16 -13.59 38.24
C THR A 53 7.89 -14.60 39.36
N THR A 54 6.68 -15.14 39.45
CA THR A 54 6.23 -15.97 40.58
C THR A 54 6.40 -17.48 40.35
N THR A 55 6.72 -17.92 39.13
CA THR A 55 7.03 -19.32 38.80
C THR A 55 8.52 -19.44 38.48
N LEU A 56 9.31 -19.91 39.44
CA LEU A 56 10.69 -20.36 39.22
C LEU A 56 10.69 -21.41 38.08
N GLY A 57 11.14 -21.02 36.88
CA GLY A 57 11.25 -21.91 35.73
C GLY A 57 10.29 -21.68 34.56
N SER A 58 9.43 -20.64 34.57
CA SER A 58 8.66 -20.31 33.36
C SER A 58 9.59 -19.82 32.25
N THR A 59 9.56 -20.47 31.09
CA THR A 59 10.28 -20.03 29.89
C THR A 59 9.75 -18.66 29.45
N PRO A 60 10.62 -17.65 29.21
CA PRO A 60 10.19 -16.37 28.65
C PRO A 60 9.40 -16.60 27.36
N GLN A 61 8.26 -15.94 27.23
CA GLN A 61 7.50 -15.94 25.97
C GLN A 61 7.86 -14.69 25.19
N THR A 62 8.43 -14.88 24.00
CA THR A 62 8.79 -13.79 23.10
C THR A 62 7.99 -13.92 21.81
N VAL A 63 7.24 -12.88 21.47
CA VAL A 63 6.54 -12.77 20.18
C VAL A 63 7.10 -11.58 19.44
N CYS A 64 7.53 -11.80 18.19
CA CYS A 64 8.09 -10.77 17.34
C CYS A 64 7.27 -10.56 16.07
N ARG A 65 7.28 -9.33 15.56
CA ARG A 65 6.66 -8.91 14.29
C ARG A 65 7.61 -8.00 13.53
N GLN A 66 7.70 -8.21 12.22
CA GLN A 66 8.47 -7.31 11.37
C GLN A 66 7.65 -6.07 11.02
N ILE A 67 8.35 -4.95 10.88
CA ILE A 67 7.78 -3.68 10.46
C ILE A 67 7.69 -3.64 8.94
N THR A 68 6.55 -3.18 8.45
CA THR A 68 6.31 -2.94 7.04
C THR A 68 5.52 -1.64 6.90
N VAL A 69 6.17 -0.66 6.29
CA VAL A 69 5.67 0.67 5.95
C VAL A 69 5.64 0.73 4.42
N ALA A 70 4.47 1.01 3.87
CA ALA A 70 4.30 1.17 2.44
C ALA A 70 4.57 2.63 2.03
N GLN A 71 5.15 2.80 0.85
CA GLN A 71 5.27 4.12 0.24
C GLN A 71 3.98 4.43 -0.54
N PRO A 72 3.40 5.64 -0.37
CA PRO A 72 2.23 6.05 -1.14
C PRO A 72 2.50 6.01 -2.65
N ILE A 73 1.49 5.62 -3.44
CA ILE A 73 1.66 5.60 -4.89
C ILE A 73 1.78 7.02 -5.47
N SER A 74 2.64 7.14 -6.48
CA SER A 74 2.73 8.34 -7.33
C SER A 74 2.55 7.95 -8.79
N ILE A 75 1.71 8.68 -9.51
CA ILE A 75 1.42 8.44 -10.93
C ILE A 75 2.02 9.55 -11.76
N ASN A 76 2.77 9.17 -12.79
CA ASN A 76 3.36 10.07 -13.76
C ASN A 76 2.74 9.80 -15.14
N ALA A 77 2.24 10.86 -15.79
CA ALA A 77 1.84 10.82 -17.19
C ALA A 77 2.32 12.13 -17.85
N PRO A 78 3.56 12.15 -18.37
CA PRO A 78 4.21 13.40 -18.78
C PRO A 78 3.60 14.03 -20.04
N VAL A 79 2.86 13.24 -20.82
CA VAL A 79 2.26 13.67 -22.08
C VAL A 79 0.76 13.87 -21.89
N THR A 80 0.30 15.11 -22.10
CA THR A 80 -1.09 15.51 -21.88
C THR A 80 -1.93 15.53 -23.16
N GLN A 81 -1.28 15.42 -24.32
CA GLN A 81 -1.94 15.48 -25.62
C GLN A 81 -1.33 14.45 -26.57
N TYR A 82 -2.19 13.72 -27.26
CA TYR A 82 -1.81 12.70 -28.23
C TYR A 82 -2.49 12.99 -29.57
N SER A 83 -1.73 12.89 -30.65
CA SER A 83 -2.24 12.94 -32.01
C SER A 83 -1.89 11.64 -32.73
N SER A 84 -2.87 11.06 -33.42
CA SER A 84 -2.73 9.77 -34.08
C SER A 84 -3.67 9.71 -35.29
N ASN A 85 -3.25 8.99 -36.32
CA ASN A 85 -4.07 8.79 -37.53
C ASN A 85 -5.05 7.64 -37.31
N ILE A 86 -6.20 7.70 -37.99
CA ILE A 86 -7.14 6.58 -38.05
C ILE A 86 -6.39 5.33 -38.58
N GLN A 87 -6.75 4.14 -38.07
CA GLN A 87 -6.10 2.85 -38.35
C GLN A 87 -4.66 2.70 -37.85
N SER A 88 -4.08 3.72 -37.22
CA SER A 88 -2.79 3.60 -36.54
C SER A 88 -2.94 3.17 -35.08
N SER A 89 -1.83 3.16 -34.34
CA SER A 89 -1.81 2.83 -32.91
C SER A 89 -1.29 4.03 -32.11
N VAL A 90 -1.82 4.21 -30.91
CA VAL A 90 -1.35 5.24 -29.96
C VAL A 90 -1.21 4.63 -28.58
N THR A 91 -0.18 5.03 -27.84
CA THR A 91 0.05 4.59 -26.46
C THR A 91 -0.02 5.81 -25.54
N LEU A 92 -1.04 5.82 -24.68
CA LEU A 92 -1.23 6.79 -23.63
C LEU A 92 -0.35 6.37 -22.44
N GLN A 93 0.66 7.19 -22.17
CA GLN A 93 1.67 6.95 -21.16
C GLN A 93 1.09 7.21 -19.77
N CYS A 94 1.25 6.23 -18.90
CA CYS A 94 0.99 6.34 -17.47
C CYS A 94 1.96 5.37 -16.79
N ASP A 95 2.65 5.84 -15.76
CA ASP A 95 3.65 5.07 -15.02
C ASP A 95 3.44 5.28 -13.51
N VAL A 96 3.51 4.19 -12.73
CA VAL A 96 3.57 4.28 -11.26
C VAL A 96 5.04 4.47 -10.87
N THR A 97 5.41 5.67 -10.44
CA THR A 97 6.82 6.02 -10.17
C THR A 97 7.26 5.77 -8.74
N GLN A 98 6.31 5.68 -7.80
CA GLN A 98 6.55 5.35 -6.40
C GLN A 98 5.42 4.47 -5.86
N GLY A 99 5.71 3.72 -4.80
CA GLY A 99 4.75 2.84 -4.15
C GLY A 99 4.41 1.61 -4.98
N THR A 100 3.30 0.95 -4.65
CA THR A 100 2.79 -0.20 -5.39
C THR A 100 1.30 -0.03 -5.62
N ALA A 101 0.88 -0.08 -6.88
CA ALA A 101 -0.55 -0.05 -7.22
C ALA A 101 -1.13 -1.48 -7.21
N SER A 102 -2.31 -1.64 -6.62
CA SER A 102 -3.09 -2.89 -6.69
C SER A 102 -3.89 -2.99 -7.99
N GLN A 103 -4.26 -1.84 -8.57
CA GLN A 103 -5.01 -1.74 -9.81
C GLN A 103 -4.61 -0.48 -10.58
N ILE A 104 -4.64 -0.57 -11.91
CA ILE A 104 -4.60 0.56 -12.84
C ILE A 104 -5.91 0.58 -13.60
N ILE A 105 -6.52 1.76 -13.67
CA ILE A 105 -7.85 1.98 -14.24
C ILE A 105 -7.74 3.14 -15.21
N TRP A 106 -8.11 2.90 -16.46
CA TRP A 106 -8.26 3.94 -17.46
C TRP A 106 -9.72 4.39 -17.56
N ILE A 107 -9.91 5.70 -17.57
CA ILE A 107 -11.22 6.34 -17.58
C ILE A 107 -11.25 7.25 -18.80
N LYS A 108 -12.25 7.07 -19.68
CA LYS A 108 -12.51 7.94 -20.81
C LYS A 108 -13.79 8.71 -20.55
N GLU A 109 -13.74 10.04 -20.57
CA GLU A 109 -14.91 10.90 -20.38
C GLU A 109 -15.75 10.51 -19.13
N ASN A 110 -15.05 10.27 -18.02
CA ASN A 110 -15.61 9.85 -16.72
C ASN A 110 -16.20 8.42 -16.68
N VAL A 111 -16.07 7.65 -17.76
CA VAL A 111 -16.48 6.25 -17.82
C VAL A 111 -15.25 5.36 -17.79
N GLN A 112 -15.22 4.40 -16.86
CA GLN A 112 -14.15 3.41 -16.80
C GLN A 112 -14.15 2.56 -18.08
N LEU A 113 -12.99 2.47 -18.72
CA LEU A 113 -12.80 1.63 -19.90
C LEU A 113 -12.74 0.16 -19.47
N ASN A 114 -13.44 -0.68 -20.22
CA ASN A 114 -13.31 -2.12 -20.12
C ASN A 114 -12.30 -2.59 -21.16
N ILE A 115 -11.02 -2.61 -20.78
CA ILE A 115 -9.90 -2.97 -21.66
C ILE A 115 -10.07 -4.39 -22.19
N THR A 116 -10.51 -5.34 -21.37
CA THR A 116 -10.65 -6.75 -21.78
C THR A 116 -11.81 -6.98 -22.75
N SER A 117 -12.81 -6.09 -22.77
CA SER A 117 -13.94 -6.18 -23.70
C SER A 117 -13.63 -5.72 -25.13
N ASN A 118 -12.53 -4.98 -25.33
CA ASN A 118 -12.17 -4.43 -26.63
C ASN A 118 -10.76 -4.88 -27.00
N SER A 119 -10.65 -5.77 -27.99
CA SER A 119 -9.37 -6.33 -28.45
C SER A 119 -8.41 -5.29 -29.04
N ARG A 120 -8.89 -4.07 -29.33
CA ARG A 120 -8.04 -2.95 -29.74
C ARG A 120 -7.27 -2.32 -28.58
N PHE A 121 -7.72 -2.53 -27.35
CA PHE A 121 -7.10 -1.96 -26.15
C PHE A 121 -6.16 -2.99 -25.50
N SER A 122 -5.00 -2.52 -25.05
CA SER A 122 -4.02 -3.33 -24.35
C SER A 122 -3.23 -2.50 -23.33
N GLY A 123 -2.59 -3.15 -22.35
CA GLY A 123 -2.01 -2.46 -21.21
C GLY A 123 -3.07 -2.01 -20.20
N GLY A 124 -2.87 -0.89 -19.52
CA GLY A 124 -3.74 -0.44 -18.43
C GLY A 124 -3.86 -1.43 -17.28
N THR A 125 -2.76 -2.10 -16.94
CA THR A 125 -2.62 -3.08 -15.87
C THR A 125 -1.48 -2.69 -14.93
N VAL A 126 -1.35 -3.35 -13.78
CA VAL A 126 -0.21 -3.10 -12.86
C VAL A 126 1.17 -3.50 -13.42
N VAL A 127 1.22 -4.27 -14.51
CA VAL A 127 2.48 -4.70 -15.17
C VAL A 127 2.81 -3.83 -16.39
N ASN A 128 1.77 -3.24 -17.00
CA ASN A 128 1.87 -2.34 -18.12
C ASN A 128 0.78 -1.29 -17.94
N GLU A 129 1.13 -0.21 -17.26
CA GLU A 129 0.23 0.82 -16.76
C GLU A 129 -0.30 1.70 -17.89
N SER A 130 0.51 1.87 -18.92
CA SER A 130 0.17 2.63 -20.13
C SER A 130 -0.92 1.93 -20.95
N LEU A 131 -1.85 2.70 -21.52
CA LEU A 131 -2.92 2.17 -22.37
C LEU A 131 -2.52 2.31 -23.84
N THR A 132 -2.50 1.19 -24.57
CA THR A 132 -2.32 1.20 -26.02
C THR A 132 -3.65 0.95 -26.71
N ILE A 133 -3.97 1.83 -27.67
CA ILE A 133 -5.16 1.76 -28.53
C ILE A 133 -4.69 1.49 -29.95
N ALA A 134 -4.97 0.28 -30.45
CA ALA A 134 -4.72 -0.11 -31.83
C ALA A 134 -5.92 0.20 -32.73
N ASN A 135 -5.67 0.30 -34.05
CA ASN A 135 -6.70 0.61 -35.05
C ASN A 135 -7.58 1.79 -34.60
N VAL A 136 -6.94 2.93 -34.32
CA VAL A 136 -7.58 4.15 -33.78
C VAL A 136 -8.75 4.55 -34.67
N GLN A 137 -9.87 4.89 -34.02
CA GLN A 137 -11.11 5.35 -34.64
C GLN A 137 -11.40 6.79 -34.23
N GLN A 138 -12.20 7.51 -35.02
CA GLN A 138 -12.59 8.88 -34.68
C GLN A 138 -13.31 8.97 -33.32
N SER A 139 -14.09 7.94 -32.98
CA SER A 139 -14.77 7.81 -31.69
C SER A 139 -13.82 7.61 -30.51
N ASP A 140 -12.54 7.24 -30.73
CA ASP A 140 -11.56 7.09 -29.66
C ASP A 140 -11.01 8.43 -29.17
N GLY A 141 -11.29 9.54 -29.86
CA GLY A 141 -10.99 10.88 -29.35
C GLY A 141 -11.71 11.15 -28.02
N GLY A 142 -11.08 11.93 -27.13
CA GLY A 142 -11.66 12.31 -25.85
C GLY A 142 -10.60 12.52 -24.77
N ASN A 143 -11.07 12.81 -23.56
CA ASN A 143 -10.21 12.94 -22.38
C ASN A 143 -10.02 11.58 -21.70
N TYR A 144 -8.76 11.19 -21.47
CA TYR A 144 -8.39 9.96 -20.80
C TYR A 144 -7.68 10.27 -19.49
N VAL A 145 -8.06 9.56 -18.42
CA VAL A 145 -7.44 9.69 -17.11
C VAL A 145 -6.94 8.33 -16.66
N CYS A 146 -5.67 8.27 -16.28
CA CYS A 146 -5.10 7.13 -15.58
C CYS A 146 -5.32 7.28 -14.08
N ARG A 147 -5.91 6.25 -13.47
CA ARG A 147 -6.14 6.16 -12.03
C ARG A 147 -5.49 4.90 -11.49
N GLY A 148 -4.71 5.05 -10.43
CA GLY A 148 -4.11 3.95 -9.68
C GLY A 148 -4.76 3.81 -8.31
N ILE A 149 -4.85 2.56 -7.83
CA ILE A 149 -5.29 2.24 -6.47
C ILE A 149 -4.07 1.84 -5.65
N ASP A 150 -3.81 2.55 -4.57
CA ASP A 150 -2.70 2.25 -3.66
C ASP A 150 -2.90 0.86 -3.03
N ALA A 151 -1.90 -0.02 -3.13
CA ALA A 151 -2.00 -1.37 -2.61
C ALA A 151 -2.05 -1.45 -1.08
N ALA A 152 -1.54 -0.44 -0.38
CA ALA A 152 -1.47 -0.43 1.07
C ALA A 152 -2.68 0.25 1.72
N THR A 153 -3.17 1.34 1.14
CA THR A 153 -4.29 2.10 1.72
C THR A 153 -5.62 1.84 1.01
N GLY A 154 -5.60 1.34 -0.23
CA GLY A 154 -6.78 1.26 -1.08
C GLY A 154 -7.24 2.62 -1.61
N GLU A 155 -6.50 3.69 -1.35
CA GLU A 155 -6.84 5.03 -1.82
C GLU A 155 -6.61 5.20 -3.33
N CYS A 156 -7.47 5.98 -3.97
CA CYS A 156 -7.33 6.35 -5.37
C CYS A 156 -6.36 7.52 -5.53
N LYS A 157 -5.42 7.42 -6.48
CA LYS A 157 -4.63 8.55 -6.99
C LYS A 157 -4.88 8.75 -8.49
N TYR A 158 -4.94 10.01 -8.90
CA TYR A 158 -5.17 10.44 -10.28
C TYR A 158 -3.93 11.14 -10.82
N HIS A 159 -3.84 11.23 -12.13
CA HIS A 159 -2.89 12.11 -12.80
C HIS A 159 -3.31 13.60 -12.79
N TYR A 160 -4.60 13.92 -12.59
CA TYR A 160 -5.07 15.31 -12.54
C TYR A 160 -5.15 15.83 -11.09
N CYS A 161 -4.35 16.86 -10.79
CA CYS A 161 -4.54 17.80 -9.68
C CYS A 161 -4.68 19.21 -10.27
#